data_AF-A0A5P2DQ08-F1
#
_entry.id   AF-A0A5P2DQ08-F1
#
_cell.length_a   1.000
_cell.length_b   1.000
_cell.length_c   1.000
_cell.angle_alpha   90.00
_cell.angle_beta   90.00
_cell.angle_gamma   90.00
#
_symmetry.space_group_name_H-M   'P 1'
#
loop_
_entity.id
_entity.type
_entity.pdbx_description
1 polymer ?
#
loop_
_entity_poly.entity_id
_entity_poly.type
_entity_poly.pdbx_seq_one_letter_code
_entity_poly.pdbx_strand_id
1 'polypeptide(L)'
;MHIRIKPSMTSRITTRSVAAAAILLASVPLAGCTAGDAPSQAKAVTRDTVDRDVRAAVRKAGLDPAKGRTTSTPNGNAHPSAVDWFAVLDTPQAEQALPKIGAELERLGWRAEPVDTFPLSYEKSDWSLVGRSVTEADAVTLAPGESLLTLSVTDFGP
;
A
#
# COMPACT_ATOMS: atom_id res chain seq x y z
N MET A 1 10.65 6.87 -58.27
CA MET A 1 11.63 7.71 -57.54
C MET A 1 11.90 7.04 -56.19
N HIS A 2 13.12 6.56 -55.98
CA HIS A 2 13.53 5.85 -54.77
C HIS A 2 14.19 6.83 -53.78
N ILE A 3 13.72 6.88 -52.53
CA ILE A 3 14.40 7.66 -51.47
C ILE A 3 14.86 6.71 -50.37
N ARG A 4 16.12 6.93 -50.02
CA ARG A 4 17.09 6.05 -49.37
C ARG A 4 17.08 6.26 -47.85
N ILE A 5 16.93 5.17 -47.10
CA ILE A 5 17.08 5.12 -45.64
C ILE A 5 18.57 5.26 -45.29
N LYS A 6 18.92 6.12 -44.32
CA LYS A 6 20.24 6.14 -43.66
C LYS A 6 20.08 5.70 -42.20
N PRO A 7 20.80 4.66 -41.74
CA PRO A 7 20.89 4.31 -40.32
C PRO A 7 22.03 5.09 -39.65
N SER A 8 21.83 5.55 -38.41
CA SER A 8 22.86 6.22 -37.60
C SER A 8 23.26 5.36 -36.40
N MET A 9 24.45 4.76 -36.55
CA MET A 9 25.51 4.45 -35.57
C MET A 9 25.18 4.25 -34.08
N THR A 10 25.29 2.98 -33.67
CA THR A 10 26.24 2.41 -32.70
C THR A 10 27.01 3.37 -31.78
N SER A 11 26.84 3.19 -30.46
CA SER A 11 27.91 3.49 -29.48
C SER A 11 28.20 2.28 -28.61
N ARG A 12 29.49 2.03 -28.42
CA ARG A 12 30.11 0.85 -27.84
C ARG A 12 30.22 0.98 -26.31
N ILE A 13 30.00 -0.17 -25.67
CA ILE A 13 30.63 -0.75 -24.48
C ILE A 13 31.80 0.06 -23.88
N THR A 14 31.76 0.28 -22.57
CA THR A 14 32.96 0.38 -21.73
C THR A 14 32.72 -0.33 -20.41
N THR A 15 33.27 -1.54 -20.32
CA THR A 15 33.45 -2.33 -19.10
C THR A 15 34.53 -1.68 -18.23
N ARG A 16 34.27 -1.48 -16.94
CA ARG A 16 35.33 -1.27 -15.93
C ARG A 16 35.08 -2.23 -14.77
N SER A 17 35.88 -3.29 -14.73
CA SER A 17 36.12 -4.12 -13.54
C SER A 17 37.31 -3.57 -12.76
N VAL A 18 37.17 -3.34 -11.46
CA VAL A 18 38.24 -3.26 -10.42
C VAL A 18 37.51 -3.35 -9.06
N ALA A 19 37.89 -4.03 -7.99
CA ALA A 19 38.80 -5.12 -7.65
C ALA A 19 38.30 -5.72 -6.31
N ALA A 20 38.62 -6.98 -6.07
CA ALA A 20 38.43 -7.64 -4.78
C ALA A 20 39.47 -7.16 -3.76
N ALA A 21 39.06 -6.96 -2.50
CA ALA A 21 39.95 -6.91 -1.36
C ALA A 21 39.35 -7.75 -0.23
N ALA A 22 39.93 -8.92 -0.02
CA ALA A 22 39.69 -9.76 1.14
C ALA A 22 40.50 -9.24 2.33
N ILE A 23 39.87 -9.06 3.49
CA ILE A 23 40.58 -8.91 4.76
C ILE A 23 40.16 -10.08 5.65
N LEU A 24 41.09 -11.01 5.80
CA LEU A 24 41.09 -12.08 6.80
C LEU A 24 41.65 -11.51 8.11
N LEU A 25 40.85 -11.53 9.17
CA LEU A 25 41.35 -11.51 10.54
C LEU A 25 40.69 -12.66 11.29
N ALA A 26 41.51 -13.63 11.68
CA ALA A 26 41.15 -14.71 12.59
C ALA A 26 41.79 -14.41 13.96
N SER A 27 41.03 -14.55 15.06
CA SER A 27 41.31 -15.48 16.18
C SER A 27 40.45 -15.22 17.45
N VAL A 28 39.42 -16.05 17.66
CA VAL A 28 38.99 -16.90 18.83
C VAL A 28 39.45 -16.53 20.27
N PRO A 29 38.78 -16.98 21.38
CA PRO A 29 37.36 -17.04 21.78
C PRO A 29 37.06 -16.34 23.13
N LEU A 30 35.79 -16.07 23.46
CA LEU A 30 35.33 -16.02 24.85
C LEU A 30 33.96 -16.69 24.95
N ALA A 31 33.92 -17.73 25.78
CA ALA A 31 32.72 -18.46 26.14
C ALA A 31 31.75 -17.53 26.89
N GLY A 32 30.52 -17.51 26.42
CA GLY A 32 29.39 -16.82 27.01
C GLY A 32 28.11 -17.34 26.37
N CYS A 33 27.67 -18.52 26.79
CA CYS A 33 26.42 -19.13 26.37
C CYS A 33 25.24 -18.24 26.80
N THR A 34 24.77 -17.37 25.90
CA THR A 34 23.38 -16.91 25.87
C THR A 34 22.96 -16.80 24.41
N ALA A 35 22.85 -17.94 23.72
CA ALA A 35 22.00 -18.02 22.54
C ALA A 35 20.55 -18.02 23.05
N GLY A 36 20.09 -16.85 23.49
CA GLY A 36 18.67 -16.56 23.45
C GLY A 36 18.34 -16.49 21.97
N ASP A 37 17.58 -17.46 21.48
CA ASP A 37 16.72 -17.25 20.33
C ASP A 37 15.84 -16.04 20.69
N ALA A 38 16.30 -14.85 20.35
CA ALA A 38 15.41 -13.73 20.18
C ALA A 38 14.65 -14.08 18.91
N PRO A 39 13.34 -14.43 18.96
CA PRO A 39 12.56 -14.46 17.75
C PRO A 39 12.77 -13.10 17.10
N SER A 40 13.21 -13.09 15.85
CA SER A 40 13.22 -11.89 15.03
C SER A 40 11.76 -11.44 14.97
N GLN A 41 11.36 -10.62 15.94
CA GLN A 41 10.04 -10.03 15.99
C GLN A 41 10.01 -9.05 14.83
N ALA A 42 9.63 -9.56 13.66
CA ALA A 42 9.14 -8.73 12.59
C ALA A 42 8.17 -7.75 13.25
N LYS A 43 8.50 -6.46 13.21
CA LYS A 43 7.77 -5.44 13.93
C LYS A 43 6.31 -5.52 13.50
N ALA A 44 5.43 -5.89 14.42
CA ALA A 44 4.00 -6.02 14.15
C ALA A 44 3.48 -4.74 13.49
N VAL A 45 2.69 -4.90 12.43
CA VAL A 45 2.06 -3.78 11.73
C VAL A 45 1.03 -3.18 12.65
N THR A 46 1.24 -1.93 13.07
CA THR A 46 0.36 -1.24 14.01
C THR A 46 -0.78 -0.55 13.28
N ARG A 47 -1.90 -0.33 13.97
CA ARG A 47 -3.03 0.48 13.51
C ARG A 47 -2.61 1.85 12.96
N ASP A 48 -1.67 2.53 13.62
CA ASP A 48 -1.17 3.84 13.17
C ASP A 48 -0.34 3.75 11.87
N THR A 49 0.32 2.62 11.64
CA THR A 49 1.00 2.36 10.37
C THR A 49 -0.02 2.17 9.26
N VAL A 50 -1.10 1.42 9.54
CA VAL A 50 -2.20 1.21 8.60
C VAL A 50 -2.93 2.51 8.28
N ASP A 51 -3.31 3.31 9.27
CA ASP A 51 -3.97 4.62 9.03
C ASP A 51 -3.09 5.54 8.18
N ARG A 52 -1.78 5.56 8.42
CA ARG A 52 -0.83 6.31 7.59
C ARG A 52 -0.80 5.81 6.15
N ASP A 53 -0.77 4.50 5.94
CA ASP A 53 -0.74 3.89 4.62
C ASP A 53 -2.04 4.21 3.85
N VAL A 54 -3.20 4.05 4.48
CA VAL A 54 -4.50 4.39 3.89
C VAL A 54 -4.55 5.87 3.49
N ARG A 55 -4.14 6.79 4.38
CA ARG A 55 -4.10 8.22 4.07
C ARG A 55 -3.12 8.55 2.94
N ALA A 56 -1.98 7.86 2.88
CA ALA A 56 -1.01 8.03 1.80
C ALA A 56 -1.59 7.56 0.46
N ALA A 57 -2.26 6.40 0.42
CA ALA A 57 -2.92 5.87 -0.76
C ALA A 57 -4.03 6.80 -1.26
N VAL A 58 -4.91 7.28 -0.37
CA VAL A 58 -5.95 8.26 -0.67
C VAL A 58 -5.35 9.54 -1.25
N ARG A 59 -4.30 10.09 -0.63
CA ARG A 59 -3.61 11.29 -1.12
C ARG A 59 -2.99 11.06 -2.49
N LYS A 60 -2.35 9.91 -2.72
CA LYS A 60 -1.71 9.58 -3.99
C LYS A 60 -2.72 9.43 -5.13
N ALA A 61 -3.94 9.00 -4.81
CA ALA A 61 -5.05 8.94 -5.76
C ALA A 61 -5.63 10.32 -6.15
N GLY A 62 -5.14 11.41 -5.54
CA GLY A 62 -5.61 12.77 -5.78
C GLY A 62 -6.82 13.17 -4.95
N LEU A 63 -7.14 12.37 -3.91
CA LEU A 63 -8.19 12.67 -2.95
C LEU A 63 -7.61 13.36 -1.72
N ASP A 64 -8.45 14.09 -0.99
CA ASP A 64 -8.05 14.70 0.28
C ASP A 64 -8.45 13.77 1.44
N PRO A 65 -7.49 13.17 2.18
CA PRO A 65 -7.80 12.31 3.31
C PRO A 65 -8.63 12.99 4.40
N ALA A 66 -8.59 14.33 4.51
CA ALA A 66 -9.34 15.10 5.50
C ALA A 66 -10.81 15.36 5.08
N LYS A 67 -11.14 15.22 3.79
CA LYS A 67 -12.53 15.35 3.29
C LYS A 67 -13.33 14.06 3.43
N GLY A 68 -12.67 12.93 3.60
CA GLY A 68 -13.34 11.69 3.94
C GLY A 68 -13.72 11.66 5.41
N ARG A 69 -14.80 10.95 5.71
CA ARG A 69 -15.13 10.56 7.07
C ARG A 69 -14.35 9.30 7.41
N THR A 70 -13.80 9.27 8.60
CA THR A 70 -13.17 8.06 9.14
C THR A 70 -14.02 7.56 10.29
N THR A 71 -14.28 6.26 10.37
CA THR A 71 -14.83 5.63 11.59
C THR A 71 -13.80 5.58 12.72
N SER A 72 -12.65 6.25 12.57
CA SER A 72 -11.61 6.37 13.60
C SER A 72 -12.10 6.98 14.92
N THR A 73 -13.39 7.33 15.09
CA THR A 73 -13.96 7.78 16.36
C THR A 73 -15.48 7.58 16.44
N PRO A 74 -16.01 6.40 16.81
CA PRO A 74 -17.25 6.37 17.58
C PRO A 74 -16.89 6.93 18.97
N ASN A 75 -17.47 8.06 19.36
CA ASN A 75 -17.25 8.69 20.68
C ASN A 75 -15.84 9.27 20.95
N GLY A 76 -15.05 9.57 19.92
CA GLY A 76 -13.73 10.19 20.07
C GLY A 76 -12.56 9.21 20.27
N ASN A 77 -12.82 7.90 20.27
CA ASN A 77 -11.78 6.88 20.46
C ASN A 77 -11.56 6.06 19.18
N ALA A 78 -10.30 5.91 18.78
CA ALA A 78 -9.93 5.05 17.66
C ALA A 78 -10.26 3.58 17.94
N HIS A 79 -10.92 2.93 16.99
CA HIS A 79 -11.08 1.48 17.03
C HIS A 79 -9.70 0.84 16.87
N PRO A 80 -9.20 0.07 17.86
CA PRO A 80 -7.82 -0.39 17.86
C PRO A 80 -7.51 -1.37 16.73
N SER A 81 -8.52 -2.11 16.26
CA SER A 81 -8.42 -3.12 15.19
C SER A 81 -9.10 -2.71 13.88
N ALA A 82 -9.43 -1.43 13.71
CA ALA A 82 -10.03 -0.97 12.46
C ALA A 82 -9.57 0.42 12.02
N VAL A 83 -9.48 0.59 10.70
CA VAL A 83 -9.28 1.86 10.03
C VAL A 83 -10.25 1.89 8.86
N ASP A 84 -11.34 2.67 8.97
CA ASP A 84 -12.17 2.97 7.81
C ASP A 84 -11.99 4.41 7.35
N TRP A 85 -12.08 4.59 6.05
CA TRP A 85 -12.14 5.87 5.38
C TRP A 85 -13.22 5.80 4.28
N PHE A 86 -14.11 6.78 4.24
CA PHE A 86 -15.13 6.86 3.20
C PHE A 86 -15.43 8.30 2.80
N ALA A 87 -15.76 8.50 1.53
CA ALA A 87 -16.12 9.80 0.98
C ALA A 87 -17.18 9.66 -0.11
N VAL A 88 -18.07 10.65 -0.20
CA VAL A 88 -18.93 10.83 -1.36
C VAL A 88 -18.18 11.67 -2.39
N LEU A 89 -18.10 11.17 -3.61
CA LEU A 89 -17.34 11.75 -4.73
C LEU A 89 -18.18 11.69 -5.99
N ASP A 90 -17.80 12.46 -7.02
CA ASP A 90 -18.31 12.23 -8.37
C ASP A 90 -17.93 10.80 -8.82
N THR A 91 -18.85 10.08 -9.47
CA THR A 91 -18.64 8.68 -9.89
C THR A 91 -17.34 8.49 -10.69
N PRO A 92 -17.02 9.31 -11.72
CA PRO A 92 -15.78 9.15 -12.46
C PRO A 92 -14.53 9.35 -11.58
N GLN A 93 -14.60 10.22 -10.57
CA GLN A 93 -13.49 10.45 -9.65
C GLN A 93 -13.28 9.23 -8.75
N ALA A 94 -14.35 8.63 -8.22
CA ALA A 94 -14.28 7.42 -7.40
C ALA A 94 -13.69 6.23 -8.18
N GLU A 95 -14.18 5.99 -9.40
CA GLU A 95 -13.71 4.90 -10.26
C GLU A 95 -12.24 5.04 -10.63
N GLN A 96 -11.80 6.26 -10.95
CA GLN A 96 -10.39 6.54 -11.27
C GLN A 96 -9.47 6.49 -10.05
N ALA A 97 -10.01 6.65 -8.83
CA ALA A 97 -9.22 6.62 -7.61
C ALA A 97 -8.84 5.19 -7.22
N LEU A 98 -9.74 4.21 -7.35
CA LEU A 98 -9.50 2.81 -6.95
C LEU A 98 -8.18 2.22 -7.47
N PRO A 99 -7.88 2.21 -8.79
CA PRO A 99 -6.61 1.64 -9.27
C PRO A 99 -5.38 2.41 -8.78
N LYS A 100 -5.50 3.72 -8.52
CA LYS A 100 -4.40 4.53 -7.98
C LYS A 100 -4.15 4.24 -6.50
N ILE A 101 -5.21 3.98 -5.74
CA ILE A 101 -5.14 3.53 -4.34
C ILE A 101 -4.43 2.18 -4.28
N GLY A 102 -4.87 1.20 -5.08
CA GLY A 102 -4.26 -0.13 -5.14
C GLY A 102 -2.76 -0.08 -5.45
N ALA A 103 -2.37 0.66 -6.50
CA ALA A 103 -0.96 0.79 -6.87
C ALA A 103 -0.09 1.42 -5.75
N GLU A 104 -0.63 2.37 -4.99
CA GLU A 104 0.10 2.95 -3.87
C GLU A 104 0.16 2.01 -2.66
N LEU A 105 -0.89 1.23 -2.40
CA LEU A 105 -0.88 0.19 -1.36
C LEU A 105 0.21 -0.85 -1.66
N GLU A 106 0.34 -1.31 -2.90
CA GLU A 106 1.41 -2.23 -3.33
C GLU A 106 2.80 -1.63 -3.09
N ARG A 107 2.98 -0.36 -3.43
CA ARG A 107 4.24 0.37 -3.17
C ARG A 107 4.56 0.47 -1.67
N LEU A 108 3.54 0.48 -0.82
CA LEU A 108 3.65 0.49 0.65
C LEU A 108 3.78 -0.92 1.25
N GLY A 109 3.88 -1.95 0.41
CA GLY A 109 4.11 -3.34 0.83
C GLY A 109 2.85 -4.11 1.21
N TRP A 110 1.67 -3.63 0.80
CA TRP A 110 0.45 -4.43 0.82
C TRP A 110 0.47 -5.42 -0.35
N ARG A 111 -0.12 -6.60 -0.17
CA ARG A 111 -0.22 -7.62 -1.22
C ARG A 111 -1.66 -7.71 -1.68
N ALA A 112 -1.89 -7.71 -2.98
CA ALA A 112 -3.23 -7.91 -3.53
C ALA A 112 -3.72 -9.31 -3.20
N GLU A 113 -4.93 -9.41 -2.66
CA GLU A 113 -5.66 -10.66 -2.52
C GLU A 113 -6.68 -10.74 -3.66
N PRO A 114 -6.56 -11.68 -4.59
CA PRO A 114 -7.51 -11.80 -5.68
C PRO A 114 -8.84 -12.35 -5.14
N VAL A 115 -9.72 -11.44 -4.74
CA VAL A 115 -11.09 -11.73 -4.34
C VAL A 115 -12.01 -11.09 -5.37
N ASP A 116 -12.67 -11.91 -6.20
CA ASP A 116 -13.52 -11.45 -7.31
C ASP A 116 -14.71 -10.58 -6.86
N THR A 117 -14.99 -10.56 -5.56
CA THR A 117 -16.11 -9.81 -4.95
C THR A 117 -15.79 -8.32 -4.73
N PHE A 118 -14.50 -7.95 -4.60
CA PHE A 118 -14.11 -6.59 -4.25
C PHE A 118 -13.10 -6.00 -5.24
N PRO A 119 -13.35 -4.80 -5.80
CA PRO A 119 -12.41 -4.13 -6.70
C PRO A 119 -11.03 -3.88 -6.10
N LEU A 120 -10.95 -3.68 -4.79
CA LEU A 120 -9.69 -3.66 -4.04
C LEU A 120 -9.80 -4.65 -2.88
N SER A 121 -8.87 -5.59 -2.80
CA SER A 121 -8.68 -6.50 -1.69
C SER A 121 -7.18 -6.69 -1.48
N TYR A 122 -6.68 -6.37 -0.29
CA TYR A 122 -5.25 -6.34 0.02
C TYR A 122 -4.99 -6.79 1.45
N GLU A 123 -3.83 -7.40 1.69
CA GLU A 123 -3.36 -7.78 3.01
C GLU A 123 -2.00 -7.18 3.35
N LYS A 124 -1.74 -7.00 4.64
CA LYS A 124 -0.42 -6.65 5.18
C LYS A 124 -0.29 -7.12 6.62
N SER A 125 0.51 -8.18 6.84
CA SER A 125 0.47 -8.94 8.10
C SER A 125 -0.96 -9.45 8.33
N ASP A 126 -1.53 -9.22 9.51
CA ASP A 126 -2.86 -9.69 9.90
C ASP A 126 -3.98 -8.67 9.56
N TRP A 127 -3.61 -7.59 8.85
CA TRP A 127 -4.55 -6.57 8.38
C TRP A 127 -5.05 -6.89 6.99
N SER A 128 -6.37 -6.86 6.81
CA SER A 128 -7.03 -6.94 5.52
C SER A 128 -7.72 -5.62 5.19
N LEU A 129 -7.54 -5.16 3.96
CA LEU A 129 -8.18 -3.98 3.39
C LEU A 129 -9.11 -4.41 2.27
N VAL A 130 -10.36 -3.95 2.33
CA VAL A 130 -11.31 -4.02 1.23
C VAL A 130 -11.71 -2.61 0.78
N GLY A 131 -11.81 -2.40 -0.52
CA GLY A 131 -12.17 -1.11 -1.11
C GLY A 131 -13.14 -1.25 -2.26
N ARG A 132 -14.11 -0.33 -2.32
CA ARG A 132 -15.13 -0.30 -3.38
C ARG A 132 -15.73 1.10 -3.55
N SER A 133 -16.25 1.37 -4.74
CA SER A 133 -17.13 2.51 -5.00
C SER A 133 -18.52 1.99 -5.38
N VAL A 134 -19.56 2.55 -4.77
CA VAL A 134 -20.96 2.19 -5.06
C VAL A 134 -21.80 3.43 -5.33
N THR A 135 -22.73 3.35 -6.28
CA THR A 135 -23.68 4.42 -6.61
C THR A 135 -24.96 4.35 -5.75
N GLU A 136 -25.11 3.28 -4.96
CA GLU A 136 -26.25 3.04 -4.08
C GLU A 136 -25.74 2.50 -2.74
N ALA A 137 -26.21 3.08 -1.64
CA ALA A 137 -25.84 2.67 -0.28
C ALA A 137 -26.97 2.98 0.71
N ASP A 138 -27.39 2.00 1.51
CA ASP A 138 -28.49 2.16 2.47
C ASP A 138 -28.22 3.23 3.54
N ALA A 139 -26.95 3.45 3.88
CA ALA A 139 -26.54 4.36 4.93
C ALA A 139 -26.36 5.83 4.48
N VAL A 140 -26.37 6.10 3.17
CA VAL A 140 -26.06 7.43 2.60
C VAL A 140 -26.93 7.69 1.39
N THR A 141 -27.68 8.80 1.40
CA THR A 141 -28.35 9.29 0.20
C THR A 141 -27.32 9.91 -0.75
N LEU A 142 -27.21 9.34 -1.95
CA LEU A 142 -26.30 9.81 -3.01
C LEU A 142 -27.09 10.57 -4.08
N ALA A 143 -26.57 11.71 -4.55
CA ALA A 143 -27.14 12.40 -5.68
C ALA A 143 -26.83 11.67 -7.00
N PRO A 144 -27.60 11.92 -8.09
CA PRO A 144 -27.26 11.37 -9.40
C PRO A 144 -25.85 11.78 -9.84
N GLY A 145 -25.03 10.79 -10.18
CA GLY A 145 -23.62 10.99 -10.58
C GLY A 145 -22.63 11.01 -9.41
N GLU A 146 -23.09 10.77 -8.18
CA GLU A 146 -22.22 10.55 -7.03
C GLU A 146 -22.03 9.05 -6.74
N SER A 147 -20.87 8.72 -6.16
CA SER A 147 -20.57 7.40 -5.62
C SER A 147 -19.99 7.53 -4.21
N LEU A 148 -20.35 6.60 -3.34
CA LEU A 148 -19.68 6.39 -2.07
C LEU A 148 -18.45 5.51 -2.29
N LEU A 149 -17.26 6.06 -2.09
CA LEU A 149 -16.01 5.32 -2.01
C LEU A 149 -15.76 4.92 -0.56
N THR A 150 -15.58 3.62 -0.31
CA THR A 150 -15.26 3.07 1.02
C THR A 150 -13.95 2.30 0.98
N LEU A 151 -13.08 2.55 1.94
CA LEU A 151 -11.92 1.74 2.28
C LEU A 151 -12.09 1.27 3.72
N SER A 152 -12.15 -0.04 3.93
CA SER A 152 -12.29 -0.65 5.24
C SER A 152 -11.13 -1.56 5.52
N VAL A 153 -10.47 -1.34 6.65
CA VAL A 153 -9.33 -2.15 7.07
C VAL A 153 -9.59 -2.73 8.44
N THR A 154 -9.40 -4.03 8.57
CA THR A 154 -9.63 -4.81 9.80
C THR A 154 -8.37 -5.57 10.15
N ASP A 155 -7.98 -5.52 11.42
CA ASP A 155 -6.98 -6.41 12.01
C ASP A 155 -7.66 -7.68 12.48
N PHE A 156 -7.23 -8.83 11.95
CA PHE A 156 -7.72 -10.14 12.38
C PHE A 156 -6.88 -10.76 13.51
N GLY A 157 -5.70 -10.18 13.80
CA GLY A 157 -4.74 -10.74 14.75
C GLY A 157 -4.18 -12.11 14.33
N PRO A 158 -3.22 -12.65 15.10
CA PRO A 158 -2.73 -14.02 14.95
C PRO A 158 -3.71 -15.08 15.50
#